data_AF-A0A5S5MFL1-F1
#
_entry.id   AF-A0A5S5MFL1-F1
#
_cell.length_a   1.000
_cell.length_b   1.000
_cell.length_c   1.000
_cell.angle_alpha   90.00
_cell.angle_beta   90.00
_cell.angle_gamma   90.00
#
_symmetry.space_group_name_H-M   'P 1'
#
loop_
_entity.id
_entity.type
_entity.pdbx_description
1 polymer ?
#
loop_
_entity_poly.entity_id
_entity_poly.type
_entity_poly.pdbx_seq_one_letter_code
_entity_poly.pdbx_strand_id
1 'polypeptide(L)' 'MEWLLEIVKMGAALGSAMLLGHWFLAEVKRIKAQNQPLYKAYMTVPGVLVILAVLIPAVVWFFWG' A
#
# COMPACT_ATOMS: atom_id res chain seq x y z
N MET A 1 -6.59 -9.15 28.50
CA MET A 1 -6.09 -7.84 28.04
C MET A 1 -5.42 -7.91 26.66
N GLU A 2 -4.81 -9.04 26.26
CA GLU A 2 -4.10 -9.15 24.97
C GLU A 2 -5.01 -9.04 23.73
N TRP A 3 -6.23 -9.59 23.79
CA TRP A 3 -7.19 -9.53 22.67
C TRP A 3 -7.53 -8.09 22.23
N LEU A 4 -7.51 -7.14 23.17
CA LEU A 4 -7.80 -5.74 22.88
C LEU A 4 -6.67 -5.09 22.08
N LEU A 5 -5.41 -5.48 22.37
CA LEU A 5 -4.25 -5.05 21.60
C LEU A 5 -4.24 -5.67 20.19
N GLU A 6 -4.66 -6.91 20.05
CA GLU A 6 -4.76 -7.57 18.73
C GLU A 6 -5.79 -6.88 17.83
N ILE A 7 -6.97 -6.55 18.36
CA ILE A 7 -8.00 -5.81 17.61
C ILE A 7 -7.46 -4.44 17.15
N VAL A 8 -6.77 -3.72 18.03
CA VAL A 8 -6.16 -2.43 17.68
C VAL A 8 -5.10 -2.59 16.58
N LYS A 9 -4.26 -3.62 16.65
CA LYS A 9 -3.26 -3.92 15.61
C LYS A 9 -3.92 -4.22 14.26
N MET A 10 -4.99 -5.03 14.24
CA MET A 10 -5.74 -5.31 13.01
C MET A 10 -6.38 -4.04 12.45
N GLY A 11 -7.02 -3.24 13.31
CA GLY A 11 -7.62 -1.96 12.92
C GLY A 11 -6.59 -0.98 12.37
N ALA A 12 -5.41 -0.89 12.98
CA ALA A 12 -4.31 -0.06 12.49
C ALA A 12 -3.80 -0.54 11.13
N ALA A 13 -3.65 -1.84 10.92
CA ALA A 13 -3.22 -2.41 9.64
C ALA A 13 -4.24 -2.11 8.51
N LEU A 14 -5.53 -2.35 8.77
CA LEU A 14 -6.61 -2.07 7.82
C LEU A 14 -6.71 -0.57 7.52
N GLY A 15 -6.68 0.28 8.55
CA GLY A 15 -6.70 1.72 8.40
C GLY A 15 -5.53 2.23 7.58
N SER A 16 -4.31 1.74 7.85
CA SER A 16 -3.11 2.10 7.08
C SER A 16 -3.23 1.68 5.61
N ALA A 17 -3.75 0.48 5.34
CA ALA A 17 -3.98 0.01 3.98
C ALA A 17 -5.01 0.86 3.24
N MET A 18 -6.10 1.26 3.89
CA MET A 18 -7.12 2.15 3.30
C MET A 18 -6.55 3.53 2.98
N LEU A 19 -5.79 4.12 3.91
CA LEU A 19 -5.14 5.41 3.71
C LEU A 19 -4.17 5.39 2.53
N LEU A 20 -3.30 4.37 2.47
CA LEU A 20 -2.35 4.21 1.39
C LEU A 20 -3.07 3.98 0.05
N GLY A 21 -4.09 3.12 0.03
CA GLY A 21 -4.90 2.86 -1.17
C GLY A 21 -5.60 4.11 -1.67
N HIS A 22 -6.20 4.91 -0.78
CA HIS A 22 -6.83 6.17 -1.14
C HIS A 22 -5.81 7.16 -1.75
N TRP A 23 -4.63 7.26 -1.15
CA TRP A 23 -3.57 8.14 -1.63
C TRP A 23 -3.05 7.71 -3.02
N PHE A 24 -2.82 6.41 -3.21
CA PHE A 24 -2.43 5.87 -4.52
C PHE A 24 -3.50 6.08 -5.59
N LEU A 25 -4.78 5.88 -5.25
CA LEU A 25 -5.89 6.13 -6.18
C LEU A 25 -6.00 7.60 -6.57
N ALA A 26 -5.76 8.53 -5.65
CA ALA A 26 -5.70 9.96 -5.96
C ALA A 26 -4.57 10.26 -6.96
N GLU A 27 -3.41 9.62 -6.80
CA GLU A 27 -2.29 9.80 -7.71
C GLU A 27 -2.56 9.20 -9.10
N VAL A 28 -3.16 8.01 -9.16
CA VAL A 28 -3.59 7.41 -10.43
C VAL A 28 -4.57 8.33 -11.17
N LYS A 29 -5.55 8.92 -10.46
CA LYS A 29 -6.47 9.90 -11.04
C LYS A 29 -5.72 11.14 -11.55
N ARG A 30 -4.74 11.64 -10.80
CA ARG A 30 -3.91 12.79 -11.17
C ARG A 30 -3.10 12.53 -12.44
N ILE A 31 -2.44 11.37 -12.54
CA ILE A 31 -1.66 10.95 -13.72
C ILE A 31 -2.56 10.72 -14.93
N LYS A 32 -3.73 10.10 -14.73
CA LYS A 32 -4.73 9.92 -15.79
C LYS A 32 -5.24 11.25 -16.32
N ALA A 33 -5.51 12.22 -15.45
CA ALA A 33 -5.93 13.57 -15.84
C ALA A 33 -4.86 14.31 -16.67
N GLN A 34 -3.58 13.95 -16.49
CA GLN A 34 -2.46 14.50 -17.25
C GLN A 34 -2.16 13.72 -18.54
N ASN A 35 -3.01 12.77 -18.95
CA ASN A 35 -2.80 11.88 -20.10
C ASN A 35 -1.44 11.15 -20.06
N GLN A 36 -0.90 10.93 -18.86
CA GLN A 36 0.35 10.23 -18.66
C GLN A 36 0.11 8.72 -18.50
N PRO A 37 1.11 7.88 -18.83
CA PRO A 37 0.98 6.44 -18.71
C PRO A 37 0.80 6.03 -17.24
N LEU A 38 -0.13 5.11 -16.98
CA LEU A 38 -0.52 4.68 -15.62
C LEU A 38 0.65 4.11 -14.81
N TYR A 39 1.66 3.53 -15.46
CA TYR A 39 2.83 3.00 -14.75
C TYR A 39 3.57 4.08 -13.95
N LYS A 40 3.47 5.35 -14.36
CA LYS A 40 4.08 6.47 -13.62
C LYS A 40 3.50 6.63 -12.23
N ALA A 41 2.27 6.18 -11.97
CA ALA A 41 1.71 6.21 -10.62
C ALA A 41 2.54 5.36 -9.65
N TYR A 42 3.14 4.26 -10.13
CA TYR A 42 4.05 3.43 -9.35
C TYR A 42 5.43 4.07 -9.10
N MET A 43 5.79 5.10 -9.86
CA MET A 43 7.04 5.87 -9.67
C MET A 43 6.87 7.02 -8.67
N THR A 44 5.70 7.14 -8.04
CA THR A 44 5.41 8.15 -7.02
C THR A 44 5.59 7.58 -5.62
N VAL A 45 5.71 8.43 -4.61
CA VAL A 45 5.80 8.02 -3.20
C VAL A 45 4.72 7.00 -2.81
N PRO A 46 3.41 7.24 -3.03
CA PRO A 46 2.39 6.23 -2.70
C PRO A 46 2.53 4.95 -3.51
N GLY A 47 2.93 5.04 -4.79
CA GLY A 47 3.12 3.88 -5.65
C GLY A 47 4.26 2.95 -5.20
N VAL A 48 5.38 3.53 -4.79
CA VAL A 48 6.52 2.78 -4.24
C VAL A 48 6.13 2.12 -2.93
N LEU A 49 5.37 2.80 -2.06
CA LEU A 49 4.87 2.21 -0.82
C LEU A 49 3.96 0.99 -1.09
N VAL A 50 3.09 1.05 -2.10
CA VAL A 50 2.26 -0.09 -2.52
C VAL A 50 3.14 -1.24 -3.03
N ILE A 51 4.16 -0.94 -3.84
CA ILE A 51 5.11 -1.96 -4.32
C ILE A 51 5.81 -2.64 -3.15
N LEU A 52 6.34 -1.87 -2.20
CA LEU A 52 7.02 -2.41 -1.02
C LEU A 52 6.09 -3.24 -0.14
N ALA A 53 4.84 -2.78 0.06
CA ALA A 53 3.84 -3.51 0.83
C ALA A 53 3.54 -4.91 0.26
N VAL A 54 3.70 -5.12 -1.05
CA VAL A 54 3.53 -6.42 -1.71
C VAL A 54 4.85 -7.19 -1.80
N LEU A 55 5.95 -6.53 -2.16
CA LEU A 55 7.25 -7.17 -2.34
C LEU A 55 7.85 -7.70 -1.04
N ILE A 56 7.76 -6.95 0.07
CA ILE A 56 8.34 -7.37 1.35
C ILE A 56 7.79 -8.73 1.79
N PRO A 57 6.46 -8.94 1.91
CA PRO A 57 5.93 -10.24 2.31
C PRO A 57 6.22 -11.33 1.27
N ALA A 58 6.20 -11.01 -0.03
CA ALA A 58 6.52 -11.98 -1.08
C ALA A 58 7.97 -12.47 -0.99
N VAL A 59 8.93 -11.57 -0.77
CA VAL A 59 10.36 -11.89 -0.59
C VAL A 59 10.57 -12.69 0.68
N VAL A 60 9.96 -12.27 1.80
CA VAL A 60 10.05 -13.00 3.07
C VAL A 60 9.52 -14.43 2.91
N TRP A 61 8.38 -14.60 2.24
CA TRP A 61 7.82 -15.92 1.95
C TRP A 61 8.75 -16.75 1.06
N PHE A 62 9.37 -16.15 0.04
CA PHE A 62 10.23 -16.89 -0.88
C PHE A 62 11.52 -17.41 -0.21
N PHE A 63 12.11 -16.67 0.72
CA PHE A 63 13.37 -17.05 1.38
C PHE A 63 13.19 -17.85 2.68
N TRP A 64 12.09 -17.64 3.41
CA TRP A 64 11.84 -18.25 4.72
C TRP A 64 10.57 -19.12 4.78
N GLY A 65 9.78 -19.17 3.72
CA GLY A 65 8.58 -20.01 3.61
C GLY A 65 8.80 -21.34 2.93
#